data_AF-A0A920DI91-F1
#
_entry.id   AF-A0A920DI91-F1
#
_cell.length_a   1.000
_cell.length_b   1.000
_cell.length_c   1.000
_cell.angle_alpha   90.00
_cell.angle_beta   90.00
_cell.angle_gamma   90.00
#
_symmetry.space_group_name_H-M   'P 1'
#
loop_
_entity.id
_entity.type
_entity.pdbx_description
1 polymer ?
#
loop_
_entity_poly.entity_id
_entity_poly.type
_entity_poly.pdbx_seq_one_letter_code
_entity_poly.pdbx_strand_id
1 'polypeptide(L)' 'MGSQVLGKQVMNQLKELDEVAYVRFASVYQNFQDVKDFTDEISELSKK' A
#
# COMPACT_ATOMS: atom_id res chain seq x y z
N MET A 1 -9.39 14.39 -13.68
CA MET A 1 -8.51 13.91 -12.59
C MET A 1 -9.31 12.91 -11.78
N GLY A 2 -9.03 11.62 -11.94
CA GLY A 2 -9.81 10.54 -11.33
C GLY A 2 -9.19 10.04 -10.03
N SER A 3 -9.94 9.25 -9.27
CA SER A 3 -9.55 8.62 -7.99
C SER A 3 -8.19 7.92 -8.00
N GLN A 4 -7.70 7.46 -9.17
CA GLN A 4 -6.38 6.83 -9.32
C GLN A 4 -5.19 7.78 -9.03
N VAL A 5 -5.30 9.05 -9.41
CA VAL A 5 -4.21 10.01 -9.17
C VAL A 5 -4.11 10.32 -7.68
N LEU A 6 -5.26 10.56 -7.05
CA LEU A 6 -5.37 10.82 -5.62
C LEU A 6 -4.92 9.60 -4.79
N GLY A 7 -5.35 8.39 -5.18
CA GLY A 7 -4.96 7.16 -4.48
C GLY A 7 -3.46 6.90 -4.51
N LYS A 8 -2.79 7.17 -5.65
CA LYS A 8 -1.32 7.12 -5.72
C LYS A 8 -0.65 8.15 -4.80
N GLN A 9 -1.16 9.37 -4.74
CA GLN A 9 -0.61 10.40 -3.85
C GLN A 9 -0.78 10.01 -2.38
N VAL A 10 -1.94 9.50 -1.99
CA VAL A 10 -2.20 9.01 -0.63
C VAL A 10 -1.27 7.85 -0.27
N MET A 11 -1.10 6.86 -1.16
CA MET A 11 -0.16 5.76 -0.94
C MET A 11 1.26 6.24 -0.69
N ASN A 12 1.76 7.19 -1.50
CA ASN A 12 3.11 7.71 -1.35
C ASN A 12 3.31 8.41 0.01
N GLN A 13 2.32 9.17 0.47
CA GLN A 13 2.38 9.84 1.77
C GLN A 13 2.32 8.84 2.93
N LEU A 14 1.43 7.85 2.86
CA LEU A 14 1.29 6.83 3.90
C LEU A 14 2.55 5.96 4.02
N LYS A 15 3.23 5.66 2.92
CA LYS A 15 4.45 4.84 2.92
C LYS A 15 5.57 5.42 3.79
N GLU A 16 5.61 6.73 3.97
CA GLU A 16 6.60 7.40 4.82
C GLU A 16 6.06 7.72 6.21
N LEU A 17 4.75 7.93 6.34
CA LEU A 17 4.12 8.38 7.57
C LEU A 17 3.76 7.22 8.51
N ASP A 18 3.17 6.15 7.98
CA ASP A 18 2.65 5.02 8.75
C ASP A 18 2.54 3.77 7.86
N GLU A 19 3.45 2.83 8.07
CA GLU A 19 3.52 1.57 7.33
C GLU A 19 2.26 0.72 7.48
N VAL A 20 1.62 0.72 8.66
CA VAL A 20 0.40 -0.07 8.92
C VAL A 20 -0.78 0.53 8.16
N ALA A 21 -0.89 1.86 8.13
CA ALA A 21 -1.90 2.57 7.34
C ALA A 21 -1.67 2.41 5.83
N TYR A 22 -0.41 2.47 5.38
CA TYR A 22 -0.04 2.19 3.98
C TYR A 22 -0.51 0.81 3.54
N VAL A 23 -0.20 -0.23 4.31
CA VAL A 23 -0.56 -1.61 3.99
C VAL A 23 -2.08 -1.80 3.93
N ARG A 24 -2.83 -1.24 4.90
CA ARG A 24 -4.31 -1.29 4.91
C ARG A 24 -4.93 -0.58 3.71
N PHE A 25 -4.34 0.53 3.28
CA PHE A 25 -4.81 1.27 2.13
C PHE A 25 -4.47 0.54 0.82
N ALA A 26 -3.24 0.03 0.72
CA ALA A 26 -2.73 -0.69 -0.44
C ALA A 26 -3.53 -1.97 -0.71
N SER A 27 -3.99 -2.70 0.32
CA SER A 27 -4.77 -3.92 0.13
C SER A 27 -6.08 -3.69 -0.63
N VAL A 28 -6.76 -2.57 -0.39
CA VAL A 28 -7.98 -2.18 -1.11
C VAL A 28 -7.64 -1.53 -2.45
N TYR A 29 -6.65 -0.64 -2.47
CA TYR A 29 -6.31 0.15 -3.66
C TYR A 29 -5.66 -0.68 -4.78
N GLN A 30 -4.80 -1.64 -4.42
CA GLN A 30 -4.15 -2.57 -5.36
C GLN A 30 -4.92 -3.89 -5.53
N ASN A 31 -6.01 -4.09 -4.79
CA ASN A 31 -6.86 -5.28 -4.84
C ASN A 31 -6.04 -6.58 -4.74
N PHE A 32 -5.27 -6.72 -3.66
CA PHE A 32 -4.50 -7.94 -3.41
C PHE A 32 -5.44 -9.14 -3.39
N GLN A 33 -5.16 -10.14 -4.23
CA GLN A 33 -6.05 -11.28 -4.39
C GLN A 33 -5.72 -12.41 -3.42
N ASP A 34 -4.48 -12.47 -2.91
CA ASP A 34 -4.02 -13.51 -2.01
C ASP A 34 -3.22 -12.93 -0.83
N VAL A 35 -3.21 -13.67 0.28
CA VAL A 35 -2.38 -13.42 1.47
C VAL A 35 -0.90 -13.38 1.08
N LYS A 36 -0.50 -14.15 0.06
CA LYS A 36 0.87 -14.14 -0.44
C LYS A 36 1.31 -12.74 -0.90
N ASP A 37 0.49 -12.05 -1.69
CA ASP A 37 0.78 -10.70 -2.19
C ASP A 37 0.95 -9.70 -1.04
N PHE A 38 0.14 -9.88 0.01
CA PHE A 38 0.21 -9.09 1.23
C PHE A 38 1.52 -9.33 2.01
N THR A 39 1.91 -10.59 2.21
CA THR A 39 3.17 -10.92 2.89
C THR A 39 4.41 -10.48 2.10
N ASP A 40 4.34 -10.52 0.76
CA ASP A 40 5.42 -10.05 -0.10
C ASP A 40 5.60 -8.52 0.06
N GLU A 41 4.52 -7.74 0.07
CA GLU A 41 4.58 -6.28 0.31
C GLU A 41 5.12 -5.94 1.71
N ILE A 42 4.68 -6.65 2.76
CA ILE A 42 5.21 -6.47 4.12
C ILE A 42 6.71 -6.78 4.18
N SER A 43 7.13 -7.84 3.49
CA SER A 43 8.54 -8.24 3.44
C SER A 43 9.38 -7.16 2.77
N GLU A 44 8.90 -6.55 1.69
CA GLU A 44 9.58 -5.43 1.02
C GLU A 44 9.68 -4.18 1.89
N LEU A 45 8.66 -3.86 2.70
CA LEU A 45 8.73 -2.75 3.65
C LEU A 45 9.77 -3.01 4.75
N SER A 46 9.86 -4.23 5.26
CA SER A 46 10.79 -4.58 6.35
C SER A 46 12.28 -4.66 5.93
N LYS A 47 12.56 -4.68 4.62
CA LYS A 47 13.93 -4.69 4.06
C LYS A 47 14.52 -3.29 3.89
N LYS A 48 13.72 -2.25 4.09
CA LYS A 48 14.10 -0.84 3.94
C LYS A 48 14.71 -0.29 5.22
#